data_AF-T0YKG8-F1
#
_entry.id   AF-T0YKG8-F1
#
_cell.length_a   1.000
_cell.length_b   1.000
_cell.length_c   1.000
_cell.angle_alpha   90.00
_cell.angle_beta   90.00
_cell.angle_gamma   90.00
#
_symmetry.space_group_name_H-M   'P 1'
#
loop_
_entity.id
_entity.type
_entity.pdbx_description
1 polymer ?
#
loop_
_entity_poly.entity_id
_entity_poly.type
_entity_poly.pdbx_seq_one_letter_code
_entity_poly.pdbx_strand_id
1 'polypeptide(L)'
;MAALPRHYRLSDDLAFRFSDRHWSAWPLTATRYADWLQAEAEARAAPGGFIGLYMDYETFGEHQWADSGIFAFMRALPGELLRRGCFRFVTPTQAARATPADAARLDLPQAISWADQERDTSAWNGNAIQRAALARCYGLADSLRNTPAAADAAALLEDWRRLQTSDHFYYMATKHWSDGDVH
;
A
#
# COMPACT_ATOMS: atom_id res chain seq x y z
N MET A 1 12.16 -10.92 11.24
CA MET A 1 11.64 -9.78 10.45
C MET A 1 10.22 -9.51 10.93
N ALA A 2 9.85 -8.26 11.19
CA ALA A 2 8.48 -7.90 11.60
C ALA A 2 7.65 -7.51 10.38
N ALA A 3 6.39 -7.96 10.32
CA ALA A 3 5.42 -7.53 9.31
C ALA A 3 4.44 -6.53 9.95
N LEU A 4 4.20 -5.40 9.27
CA LEU A 4 3.32 -4.34 9.76
C LEU A 4 2.06 -4.30 8.86
N PRO A 5 0.98 -4.98 9.22
CA PRO A 5 -0.17 -5.16 8.33
C PRO A 5 -0.95 -3.86 8.11
N ARG A 6 -1.55 -3.76 6.93
CA ARG A 6 -2.48 -2.69 6.56
C ARG A 6 -3.82 -2.92 7.25
N HIS A 7 -4.38 -1.88 7.85
CA HIS A 7 -5.78 -1.85 8.23
C HIS A 7 -6.64 -1.50 7.01
N TYR A 8 -7.03 -2.51 6.22
CA TYR A 8 -7.66 -2.29 4.90
C TYR A 8 -8.89 -1.37 4.97
N ARG A 9 -9.83 -1.61 5.88
CA ARG A 9 -11.09 -0.84 5.96
C ARG A 9 -10.84 0.65 6.16
N LEU A 10 -10.14 1.00 7.24
CA LEU A 10 -9.80 2.39 7.58
C LEU A 10 -8.93 3.07 6.50
N SER A 11 -8.02 2.33 5.88
CA SER A 11 -7.22 2.87 4.78
C SER A 11 -8.07 3.16 3.54
N ASP A 12 -8.97 2.24 3.17
CA ASP A 12 -9.89 2.39 2.04
C ASP A 12 -10.94 3.48 2.27
N ASP A 13 -11.33 3.71 3.53
CA ASP A 13 -12.25 4.78 3.91
C ASP A 13 -11.67 6.17 3.56
N LEU A 14 -10.35 6.34 3.69
CA LEU A 14 -9.65 7.55 3.26
C LEU A 14 -9.33 7.54 1.76
N ALA A 15 -8.85 6.43 1.22
CA ALA A 15 -8.46 6.32 -0.19
C ALA A 15 -9.64 6.48 -1.15
N PHE A 16 -10.75 5.79 -0.88
CA PHE A 16 -11.84 5.63 -1.86
C PHE A 16 -13.16 6.26 -1.41
N ARG A 17 -13.47 6.27 -0.10
CA ARG A 17 -14.82 6.66 0.37
C ARG A 17 -14.92 8.07 0.93
N PHE A 18 -13.79 8.76 1.14
CA PHE A 18 -13.76 10.03 1.88
C PHE A 18 -14.71 11.10 1.30
N SER A 19 -14.75 11.23 -0.02
CA SER A 19 -15.62 12.17 -0.73
C SER A 19 -16.94 11.56 -1.24
N ASP A 20 -17.20 10.28 -0.99
CA ASP A 20 -18.42 9.61 -1.45
C ASP A 20 -19.64 10.06 -0.62
N ARG A 21 -20.49 10.89 -1.23
CA ARG A 21 -21.71 11.43 -0.62
C ARG A 21 -22.80 10.39 -0.39
N HIS A 22 -22.71 9.22 -1.00
CA HIS A 22 -23.65 8.11 -0.82
C HIS A 22 -23.19 7.16 0.29
N TRP A 23 -21.94 7.26 0.74
CA TRP A 23 -21.46 6.48 1.86
C TRP A 23 -22.12 6.94 3.16
N SER A 24 -22.65 5.99 3.94
CA SER A 24 -23.42 6.27 5.16
C SER A 24 -22.64 7.04 6.23
N ALA A 25 -21.31 7.02 6.18
CA ALA A 25 -20.47 7.76 7.11
C ALA A 25 -20.05 9.15 6.59
N TRP A 26 -20.48 9.56 5.39
CA TRP A 26 -20.21 10.89 4.85
C TRP A 26 -21.07 11.96 5.55
N PRO A 27 -20.51 13.16 5.82
CA PRO A 27 -19.10 13.52 5.69
C PRO A 27 -18.25 12.88 6.78
N LEU A 28 -17.04 12.40 6.42
CA LEU A 28 -16.10 11.85 7.37
C LEU A 28 -15.33 12.96 8.09
N THR A 29 -15.47 13.04 9.42
CA THR A 29 -14.78 14.02 10.25
C THR A 29 -13.59 13.38 10.98
N ALA A 30 -12.59 14.21 11.33
CA ALA A 30 -11.42 13.75 12.10
C ALA A 30 -11.81 13.12 13.44
N THR A 31 -12.80 13.68 14.14
CA THR A 31 -13.34 13.12 15.39
C THR A 31 -13.96 11.74 15.18
N ARG A 32 -14.84 11.60 14.19
CA ARG A 32 -15.48 10.30 13.89
C ARG A 32 -14.43 9.24 13.51
N TYR A 33 -13.46 9.60 12.69
CA TYR A 33 -12.40 8.67 12.30
C TYR A 33 -11.48 8.30 13.48
N ALA A 34 -11.19 9.25 14.37
CA ALA A 34 -10.45 8.99 15.60
C ALA A 34 -11.21 8.10 16.59
N ASP A 35 -12.55 8.21 16.66
CA ASP A 35 -13.39 7.27 17.42
C ASP A 35 -13.24 5.85 16.90
N TRP A 36 -13.24 5.66 15.58
CA TRP A 36 -13.04 4.35 14.97
C TRP A 36 -11.64 3.80 15.24
N LEU A 37 -10.61 4.62 15.12
CA LEU A 37 -9.24 4.22 15.48
C LEU A 37 -9.13 3.83 16.95
N GLN A 38 -9.81 4.55 17.85
CA GLN A 38 -9.80 4.22 19.28
C GLN A 38 -10.51 2.90 19.55
N ALA A 39 -11.69 2.68 18.97
CA ALA A 39 -12.40 1.41 19.08
C ALA A 39 -11.54 0.24 18.56
N GLU A 40 -10.83 0.45 17.45
CA GLU A 40 -9.88 -0.52 16.89
C GLU A 40 -8.66 -0.78 17.79
N ALA A 41 -8.20 0.23 18.53
CA ALA A 41 -7.12 0.07 19.51
C ALA A 41 -7.61 -0.68 20.76
N GLU A 42 -8.80 -0.37 21.25
CA GLU A 42 -9.43 -1.00 22.42
C GLU A 42 -9.77 -2.48 22.14
N ALA A 43 -10.32 -2.78 20.96
CA ALA A 43 -10.68 -4.14 20.56
C ALA A 43 -9.47 -5.09 20.44
N ARG A 44 -8.26 -4.56 20.21
CA ARG A 44 -7.06 -5.39 19.98
C ARG A 44 -6.48 -6.02 21.25
N ALA A 45 -7.08 -5.82 22.44
CA ALA A 45 -6.79 -6.49 23.73
C ALA A 45 -5.33 -6.49 24.24
N ALA A 46 -4.36 -6.03 23.44
CA ALA A 46 -2.94 -5.99 23.75
C ALA A 46 -2.45 -4.53 23.78
N PRO A 47 -1.94 -4.05 24.94
CA PRO A 47 -1.23 -2.77 25.01
C PRO A 47 -0.07 -2.75 24.00
N GLY A 48 0.07 -1.64 23.26
CA GLY A 48 1.16 -1.47 22.28
C GLY A 48 0.87 -1.97 20.87
N GLY A 49 -0.41 -2.20 20.54
CA GLY A 49 -0.84 -2.51 19.17
C GLY A 49 -0.47 -1.42 18.15
N PHE A 50 -0.31 -1.83 16.90
CA PHE A 50 -0.02 -0.97 15.76
C PHE A 50 -1.21 -0.96 14.80
N ILE A 51 -1.59 0.23 14.30
CA ILE A 51 -2.61 0.39 13.26
C ILE A 51 -1.91 1.00 12.03
N GLY A 52 -1.71 0.20 10.99
CA GLY A 52 -1.12 0.64 9.72
C GLY A 52 -2.16 1.23 8.80
N LEU A 53 -2.12 2.54 8.58
CA LEU A 53 -2.90 3.20 7.53
C LEU A 53 -2.00 3.38 6.31
N TYR A 54 -2.25 2.61 5.26
CA TYR A 54 -1.46 2.66 4.02
C TYR A 54 -2.35 2.99 2.83
N MET A 55 -2.01 4.07 2.15
CA MET A 55 -2.69 4.64 0.99
C MET A 55 -1.61 5.21 0.07
N ASP A 56 -1.88 5.28 -1.23
CA ASP A 56 -1.00 5.95 -2.19
C ASP A 56 -0.98 7.47 -1.93
N TYR A 57 0.12 8.14 -2.27
CA TYR A 57 0.26 9.58 -2.01
C TYR A 57 -0.77 10.41 -2.79
N GLU A 58 -1.09 9.93 -3.98
CA GLU A 58 -2.09 10.42 -4.94
C GLU A 58 -3.51 10.42 -4.33
N THR A 59 -3.73 9.68 -3.23
CA THR A 59 -4.95 9.81 -2.43
C THR A 59 -5.23 11.27 -2.06
N PHE A 60 -4.19 12.04 -1.71
CA PHE A 60 -4.32 13.39 -1.18
C PHE A 60 -4.07 14.44 -2.27
N GLY A 61 -5.14 14.90 -2.90
CA GLY A 61 -5.11 15.97 -3.91
C GLY A 61 -5.43 15.51 -5.32
N GLU A 62 -5.41 14.21 -5.60
CA GLU A 62 -5.74 13.65 -6.92
C GLU A 62 -6.95 12.72 -6.88
N HIS A 63 -6.97 11.69 -6.02
CA HIS A 63 -8.18 10.87 -5.82
C HIS A 63 -9.18 11.54 -4.88
N GLN A 64 -8.70 12.17 -3.81
CA GLN A 64 -9.49 13.03 -2.93
C GLN A 64 -9.06 14.48 -3.15
N TRP A 65 -9.87 15.25 -3.88
CA TRP A 65 -9.53 16.63 -4.26
C TRP A 65 -9.53 17.55 -3.04
N ALA A 66 -8.83 18.69 -3.13
CA ALA A 66 -8.74 19.66 -2.04
C ALA A 66 -10.12 20.09 -1.49
N ASP A 67 -11.08 20.31 -2.39
CA ASP A 67 -12.45 20.76 -2.07
C ASP A 67 -13.31 19.70 -1.37
N SER A 68 -12.85 18.44 -1.33
CA SER A 68 -13.46 17.39 -0.47
C SER A 68 -13.26 17.69 1.02
N GLY A 69 -12.30 18.55 1.37
CA GLY A 69 -11.90 18.84 2.74
C GLY A 69 -10.84 17.88 3.29
N ILE A 70 -10.28 16.96 2.49
CA ILE A 70 -9.30 15.96 2.93
C ILE A 70 -8.07 16.60 3.60
N PHE A 71 -7.58 17.73 3.09
CA PHE A 71 -6.43 18.42 3.71
C PHE A 71 -6.78 19.04 5.07
N ALA A 72 -8.01 19.54 5.25
CA ALA A 72 -8.45 20.03 6.55
C ALA A 72 -8.60 18.88 7.54
N PHE A 73 -9.15 17.74 7.09
CA PHE A 73 -9.21 16.51 7.85
C PHE A 73 -7.81 16.05 8.30
N MET A 74 -6.84 15.96 7.38
CA MET A 74 -5.47 15.52 7.69
C MET A 74 -4.73 16.46 8.63
N ARG A 75 -5.02 17.77 8.60
CA ARG A 75 -4.49 18.73 9.58
C ARG A 75 -5.10 18.54 10.98
N ALA A 76 -6.38 18.19 11.07
CA ALA A 76 -7.08 18.03 12.34
C ALA A 76 -6.81 16.66 13.02
N LEU A 77 -6.69 15.60 12.22
CA LEU A 77 -6.62 14.21 12.72
C LEU A 77 -5.50 13.96 13.75
N PRO A 78 -4.25 14.42 13.56
CA PRO A 78 -3.20 14.21 14.56
C PRO A 78 -3.54 14.81 15.92
N GLY A 79 -4.10 16.03 15.96
CA GLY A 79 -4.50 16.67 17.21
C GLY A 79 -5.60 15.91 17.94
N GLU A 80 -6.60 15.43 17.18
CA GLU A 80 -7.70 14.65 17.75
C GLU A 80 -7.25 13.29 18.30
N LEU A 81 -6.31 12.62 17.62
CA LEU A 81 -5.73 11.37 18.10
C LEU A 81 -4.88 11.57 19.35
N LEU A 82 -4.00 12.57 19.37
CA LEU A 82 -3.10 12.82 20.50
C LEU A 82 -3.88 13.24 21.76
N ARG A 83 -4.98 13.99 21.61
CA ARG A 83 -5.85 14.42 22.72
C ARG A 83 -6.48 13.26 23.49
N ARG A 84 -6.65 12.09 22.85
CA ARG A 84 -7.19 10.88 23.49
C ARG A 84 -6.20 10.23 24.46
N GLY A 85 -4.91 10.56 24.38
CA GLY A 85 -3.87 10.07 25.29
C GLY A 85 -3.44 8.62 25.07
N CYS A 86 -4.13 7.85 24.23
CA CYS A 86 -3.81 6.45 23.91
C CYS A 86 -3.06 6.26 22.59
N PHE A 87 -2.84 7.32 21.82
CA PHE A 87 -2.16 7.28 20.51
C PHE A 87 -0.80 7.97 20.53
N ARG A 88 0.12 7.44 19.72
CA ARG A 88 1.36 8.10 19.31
C ARG A 88 1.66 7.76 17.86
N PHE A 89 2.31 8.67 17.14
CA PHE A 89 2.82 8.41 15.80
C PHE A 89 4.24 7.86 15.89
N VAL A 90 4.51 6.83 15.08
CA VAL A 90 5.81 6.15 15.05
C VAL A 90 6.26 5.95 13.61
N THR A 91 7.57 5.92 13.42
CA THR A 91 8.17 5.49 12.16
C THR A 91 8.01 3.98 11.97
N PRO A 92 8.07 3.46 10.74
CA PRO A 92 8.07 2.01 10.48
C PRO A 92 9.16 1.26 11.27
N THR A 93 10.36 1.83 11.40
CA THR A 93 11.45 1.24 12.20
C THR A 93 11.09 1.13 13.68
N GLN A 94 10.46 2.17 14.25
CA GLN A 94 9.99 2.13 15.64
C GLN A 94 8.86 1.12 15.84
N ALA A 95 7.89 1.04 14.91
CA ALA A 95 6.82 0.05 14.94
C ALA A 95 7.35 -1.39 14.87
N ALA A 96 8.27 -1.66 13.94
CA ALA A 96 8.90 -2.97 13.80
C ALA A 96 9.69 -3.36 15.06
N ARG A 97 10.41 -2.42 15.69
CA ARG A 97 11.13 -2.66 16.96
C ARG A 97 10.21 -2.86 18.15
N ALA A 98 9.03 -2.26 18.14
CA ALA A 98 8.03 -2.41 19.20
C ALA A 98 7.18 -3.69 19.06
N THR A 99 7.36 -4.46 17.98
CA THR A 99 6.64 -5.72 17.77
C THR A 99 7.10 -6.74 18.81
N PRO A 100 6.19 -7.33 19.61
CA PRO A 100 6.55 -8.33 20.62
C PRO A 100 7.23 -9.56 20.03
N ALA A 101 8.12 -10.19 20.81
CA ALA A 101 8.82 -11.41 20.37
C ALA A 101 7.88 -12.61 20.19
N ASP A 102 6.74 -12.61 20.89
CA ASP A 102 5.66 -13.59 20.83
C ASP A 102 4.51 -13.15 19.90
N ALA A 103 4.72 -12.10 19.08
CA ALA A 103 3.75 -11.70 18.08
C ALA A 103 3.41 -12.88 17.14
N ALA A 104 2.15 -12.93 16.71
CA ALA A 104 1.67 -13.99 15.84
C ALA A 104 2.53 -14.11 14.57
N ARG A 105 2.91 -15.35 14.24
CA ARG A 105 3.64 -15.63 13.00
C ARG A 105 2.67 -15.51 11.83
N LEU A 106 3.01 -14.63 10.89
CA LEU A 106 2.33 -14.57 9.60
C LEU A 106 2.94 -15.63 8.68
N ASP A 107 2.17 -16.66 8.35
CA ASP A 107 2.57 -17.72 7.42
C ASP A 107 1.89 -17.48 6.06
N LEU A 108 2.70 -17.23 5.02
CA LEU A 108 2.26 -16.89 3.68
C LEU A 108 2.83 -17.93 2.70
N PRO A 109 2.16 -19.08 2.52
CA PRO A 109 2.66 -20.15 1.66
C PRO A 109 2.64 -19.78 0.17
N GLN A 110 1.89 -18.74 -0.19
CA GLN A 110 1.80 -18.19 -1.52
C GLN A 110 2.07 -16.69 -1.49
N ALA A 111 2.62 -16.18 -2.59
CA ALA A 111 2.81 -14.75 -2.76
C ALA A 111 1.45 -14.04 -2.85
N ILE A 112 1.29 -13.01 -2.03
CA ILE A 112 0.09 -12.18 -1.97
C ILE A 112 0.41 -10.75 -2.34
N SER A 113 -0.64 -9.99 -2.64
CA SER A 113 -0.57 -8.57 -2.93
C SER A 113 -1.70 -7.82 -2.23
N TRP A 114 -1.52 -6.52 -2.08
CA TRP A 114 -2.61 -5.61 -1.74
C TRP A 114 -3.40 -5.12 -2.97
N ALA A 115 -2.99 -5.45 -4.19
CA ALA A 115 -3.70 -5.08 -5.41
C ALA A 115 -4.93 -5.95 -5.65
N ASP A 116 -5.90 -5.38 -6.36
CA ASP A 116 -7.14 -6.01 -6.83
C ASP A 116 -7.96 -6.69 -5.73
N GLN A 117 -9.07 -7.29 -6.11
CA GLN A 117 -9.90 -8.06 -5.17
C GLN A 117 -9.28 -9.41 -4.81
N GLU A 118 -8.54 -10.04 -5.73
CA GLU A 118 -7.99 -11.38 -5.52
C GLU A 118 -6.83 -11.40 -4.52
N ARG A 119 -6.21 -10.26 -4.22
CA ARG A 119 -5.09 -10.10 -3.27
C ARG A 119 -3.91 -11.06 -3.54
N ASP A 120 -3.70 -11.38 -4.80
CA ASP A 120 -2.63 -12.26 -5.29
C ASP A 120 -1.72 -11.53 -6.29
N THR A 121 -0.87 -12.26 -6.99
CA THR A 121 0.08 -11.67 -7.96
C THR A 121 -0.49 -11.53 -9.38
N SER A 122 -1.76 -11.85 -9.59
CA SER A 122 -2.37 -11.89 -10.92
C SER A 122 -2.50 -10.52 -11.58
N ALA A 123 -2.44 -9.42 -10.80
CA ALA A 123 -2.34 -8.06 -11.33
C ALA A 123 -1.10 -7.86 -12.24
N TRP A 124 -0.02 -8.64 -12.03
CA TRP A 124 1.22 -8.54 -12.81
C TRP A 124 1.57 -9.80 -13.61
N ASN A 125 0.93 -10.95 -13.38
CA ASN A 125 1.24 -12.21 -14.07
C ASN A 125 0.02 -13.01 -14.57
N GLY A 126 -1.17 -12.41 -14.53
CA GLY A 126 -2.44 -13.06 -14.81
C GLY A 126 -2.62 -13.54 -16.26
N ASN A 127 -1.99 -12.88 -17.24
CA ASN A 127 -2.16 -13.23 -18.66
C ASN A 127 -0.85 -13.64 -19.38
N ALA A 128 -0.99 -14.11 -20.62
CA ALA A 128 0.12 -14.61 -21.42
C ALA A 128 1.15 -13.52 -21.79
N ILE A 129 0.70 -12.28 -22.00
CA ILE A 129 1.56 -11.15 -22.36
C ILE A 129 2.46 -10.81 -21.18
N GLN A 130 1.87 -10.65 -19.99
CA GLN A 130 2.57 -10.41 -18.74
C GLN A 130 3.61 -11.49 -18.45
N ARG A 131 3.22 -12.77 -18.51
CA ARG A 131 4.14 -13.89 -18.27
C ARG A 131 5.28 -13.94 -19.29
N ALA A 132 5.00 -13.68 -20.56
CA ALA A 132 6.03 -13.62 -21.60
C ALA A 132 7.00 -12.46 -21.37
N ALA A 133 6.49 -11.27 -21.04
CA ALA A 133 7.31 -10.09 -20.73
C ALA A 133 8.20 -10.32 -19.51
N LEU A 134 7.65 -10.84 -18.41
CA LEU A 134 8.41 -11.20 -17.20
C LEU A 134 9.51 -12.22 -17.52
N ALA A 135 9.18 -13.30 -18.23
CA ALA A 135 10.14 -14.34 -18.59
C ALA A 135 11.29 -13.79 -19.45
N ARG A 136 10.99 -12.88 -20.40
CA ARG A 136 12.02 -12.22 -21.21
C ARG A 136 12.86 -11.27 -20.38
N CYS A 137 12.24 -10.42 -19.57
CA CYS A 137 12.94 -9.46 -18.72
C CYS A 137 13.92 -10.17 -17.77
N TYR A 138 13.45 -11.15 -17.01
CA TYR A 138 14.32 -11.89 -16.08
C TYR A 138 15.32 -12.81 -16.78
N GLY A 139 14.99 -13.31 -17.98
CA GLY A 139 15.91 -14.11 -18.79
C GLY A 139 17.17 -13.35 -19.24
N LEU A 140 17.14 -12.02 -19.29
CA LEU A 140 18.31 -11.19 -19.62
C LEU A 140 19.34 -11.09 -18.48
N ALA A 141 18.97 -11.49 -17.26
CA ALA A 141 19.75 -11.21 -16.06
C ALA A 141 21.17 -11.83 -16.11
N ASP A 142 21.29 -13.07 -16.60
CA ASP A 142 22.60 -13.74 -16.72
C ASP A 142 23.46 -13.11 -17.81
N SER A 143 22.88 -12.79 -18.97
CA SER A 143 23.61 -12.15 -20.06
C SER A 143 24.15 -10.79 -19.64
N LEU A 144 23.36 -9.99 -18.91
CA LEU A 144 23.76 -8.68 -18.43
C LEU A 144 24.83 -8.76 -17.33
N ARG A 145 24.70 -9.71 -16.39
CA ARG A 145 25.74 -9.94 -15.35
C ARG A 145 27.08 -10.38 -15.93
N ASN A 146 27.06 -11.15 -17.00
CA ASN A 146 28.25 -11.68 -17.65
C ASN A 146 28.76 -10.78 -18.80
N THR A 147 28.12 -9.64 -19.04
CA THR A 147 28.59 -8.67 -20.02
C THR A 147 29.92 -8.11 -19.50
N PRO A 148 31.03 -8.23 -20.25
CA PRO A 148 32.31 -7.64 -19.86
C PRO A 148 32.16 -6.14 -19.60
N ALA A 149 33.08 -5.55 -18.83
CA ALA A 149 33.12 -4.10 -18.59
C ALA A 149 33.41 -3.34 -19.91
N ALA A 150 32.40 -3.22 -20.76
CA ALA A 150 32.34 -2.37 -21.93
C ALA A 150 31.79 -1.01 -21.51
N ALA A 151 32.03 0.01 -22.33
CA ALA A 151 31.58 1.38 -22.09
C ALA A 151 30.06 1.47 -21.79
N ASP A 152 29.25 0.58 -22.41
CA ASP A 152 27.80 0.61 -22.31
C ASP A 152 27.21 -0.35 -21.25
N ALA A 153 28.02 -1.16 -20.57
CA ALA A 153 27.54 -2.18 -19.64
C ALA A 153 26.70 -1.59 -18.49
N ALA A 154 27.08 -0.41 -17.99
CA ALA A 154 26.36 0.31 -16.95
C ALA A 154 24.99 0.81 -17.45
N ALA A 155 24.92 1.31 -18.69
CA ALA A 155 23.68 1.79 -19.30
C ALA A 155 22.70 0.65 -19.55
N LEU A 156 23.18 -0.47 -20.09
CA LEU A 156 22.35 -1.68 -20.31
C LEU A 156 21.79 -2.25 -19.00
N LEU A 157 22.60 -2.26 -17.94
CA LEU A 157 22.16 -2.71 -16.62
C LEU A 157 21.08 -1.78 -16.04
N GLU A 158 21.23 -0.47 -16.24
CA GLU A 158 20.25 0.53 -15.80
C GLU A 158 18.93 0.42 -16.57
N ASP A 159 18.98 0.26 -17.90
CA ASP A 159 17.78 0.05 -18.70
C ASP A 159 17.05 -1.24 -18.31
N TRP A 160 17.80 -2.32 -18.04
CA TRP A 160 17.21 -3.55 -17.53
C TRP A 160 16.58 -3.40 -16.14
N ARG A 161 17.15 -2.57 -15.26
CA ARG A 161 16.51 -2.24 -13.98
C ARG A 161 15.19 -1.50 -14.17
N ARG A 162 15.14 -0.56 -15.13
CA ARG A 162 13.89 0.16 -15.47
C ARG A 162 12.84 -0.76 -16.06
N LEU A 163 13.23 -1.71 -16.91
CA LEU A 163 12.31 -2.72 -17.47
C LEU A 163 11.64 -3.61 -16.40
N GLN A 164 12.20 -3.67 -15.19
CA GLN A 164 11.65 -4.43 -14.07
C GLN A 164 10.61 -3.65 -13.25
N THR A 165 10.34 -2.37 -13.57
CA THR A 165 9.28 -1.59 -12.92
C THR A 165 7.93 -2.31 -13.06
N SER A 166 7.24 -2.49 -11.94
CA SER A 166 6.00 -3.27 -11.87
C SER A 166 4.89 -2.74 -12.76
N ASP A 167 4.83 -1.42 -12.94
CA ASP A 167 3.87 -0.70 -13.78
C ASP A 167 3.84 -1.24 -15.21
N HIS A 168 4.98 -1.59 -15.78
CA HIS A 168 5.04 -2.18 -17.12
C HIS A 168 4.18 -3.43 -17.21
N PHE A 169 4.23 -4.31 -16.21
CA PHE A 169 3.45 -5.55 -16.19
C PHE A 169 2.00 -5.29 -15.79
N TYR A 170 1.76 -4.34 -14.89
CA TYR A 170 0.42 -3.95 -14.47
C TYR A 170 -0.40 -3.41 -15.67
N TYR A 171 0.18 -2.52 -16.48
CA TYR A 171 -0.49 -1.98 -17.69
C TYR A 171 -0.64 -3.00 -18.83
N MET A 172 0.00 -4.18 -18.75
CA MET A 172 -0.26 -5.30 -19.65
C MET A 172 -1.45 -6.16 -19.19
N ALA A 173 -2.03 -5.87 -18.02
CA ALA A 173 -3.18 -6.61 -17.52
C ALA A 173 -4.37 -6.45 -18.47
N THR A 174 -5.12 -7.55 -18.63
CA THR A 174 -6.35 -7.58 -19.42
C THR A 174 -7.58 -7.77 -18.54
N LYS A 175 -7.42 -7.58 -17.22
CA LYS A 175 -8.55 -7.54 -16.28
C LYS A 175 -9.36 -6.27 -16.57
N HIS A 176 -10.68 -6.37 -16.63
CA HIS A 176 -11.55 -5.26 -16.98
C HIS A 176 -12.43 -4.84 -15.77
N TRP A 177 -12.41 -3.53 -15.47
CA TRP A 177 -13.53 -2.68 -15.01
C TRP A 177 -13.88 -2.55 -13.51
N SER A 178 -12.87 -2.56 -12.64
CA SER A 178 -12.84 -1.78 -11.38
C SER A 178 -11.42 -1.63 -10.84
N ASP A 179 -10.57 -2.58 -11.21
CA ASP A 179 -9.24 -2.76 -10.63
C ASP A 179 -8.13 -2.05 -11.43
N GLY A 180 -8.46 -1.51 -12.61
CA GLY A 180 -7.57 -0.69 -13.45
C GLY A 180 -7.71 0.82 -13.26
N ASP A 181 -8.58 1.29 -12.35
CA ASP A 181 -8.84 2.71 -12.08
C ASP A 181 -7.93 3.30 -10.98
N VAL A 182 -6.93 2.53 -10.52
CA VAL A 182 -6.03 2.94 -9.43
C VAL A 182 -4.83 3.74 -9.94
N HIS A 183 -4.60 3.79 -11.26
CA HIS A 183 -3.56 4.59 -11.92
C HIS A 183 -4.05 5.23 -13.23
#